data_AF-A0A3N7BGD0-F1
#
_entry.id   AF-A0A3N7BGD0-F1
#
_cell.length_a   1.000
_cell.length_b   1.000
_cell.length_c   1.000
_cell.angle_alpha   90.00
_cell.angle_beta   90.00
_cell.angle_gamma   90.00
#
_symmetry.space_group_name_H-M   'P 1'
#
loop_
_entity.id
_entity.type
_entity.pdbx_description
1 polymer ?
#
loop_
_entity_poly.entity_id
_entity_poly.type
_entity_poly.pdbx_seq_one_letter_code
_entity_poly.pdbx_strand_id
1 'polypeptide(L)'
;MKKTITAFLLLFIAATGIYAQDKKITSANLPEYIIITANNNSLIGGIAITIDKKNSVYHDQLDALETQLESKKTGAGVRNLSDLLNTMSDLGYEYVNAFQSSATETSYGKEATYAAEQNRNNIVFRKKK
;
A
#
# COMPACT_ATOMS: atom_id res chain seq x y z
N MET A 1 -31.86 46.71 -7.21
CA MET A 1 -30.54 46.34 -6.65
C MET A 1 -30.53 44.91 -6.10
N LYS A 2 -30.77 43.88 -6.93
CA LYS A 2 -30.82 42.46 -6.49
C LYS A 2 -30.11 41.48 -7.44
N LYS A 3 -29.37 41.97 -8.44
CA LYS A 3 -28.73 41.13 -9.49
C LYS A 3 -27.21 41.01 -9.34
N THR A 4 -26.59 41.70 -8.39
CA THR A 4 -25.13 41.70 -8.17
C THR A 4 -24.65 40.63 -7.19
N ILE A 5 -25.53 40.05 -6.38
CA ILE A 5 -25.13 39.06 -5.35
C ILE A 5 -24.91 37.66 -5.95
N THR A 6 -25.58 37.33 -7.07
CA THR A 6 -25.50 35.98 -7.65
C THR A 6 -24.18 35.72 -8.39
N ALA A 7 -23.49 36.76 -8.87
CA ALA A 7 -22.23 36.61 -9.61
C ALA A 7 -21.05 36.24 -8.70
N PHE A 8 -21.05 36.69 -7.44
CA PHE A 8 -19.95 36.41 -6.51
C PHE A 8 -19.96 34.98 -5.96
N LEU A 9 -21.13 34.34 -5.87
CA LEU A 9 -21.26 32.97 -5.35
C LEU A 9 -20.78 31.92 -6.38
N LEU A 10 -20.93 32.19 -7.68
CA LEU A 10 -20.45 31.32 -8.76
C LEU A 10 -18.93 31.37 -8.94
N LEU A 11 -18.29 32.49 -8.60
CA LEU A 11 -16.83 32.63 -8.70
C LEU A 11 -16.09 31.89 -7.57
N PHE A 12 -16.74 31.64 -6.45
CA PHE A 12 -16.14 30.93 -5.30
C PHE A 12 -16.07 29.41 -5.51
N ILE A 13 -16.98 28.84 -6.30
CA ILE A 13 -17.02 27.39 -6.59
C ILE A 13 -15.93 26.98 -7.59
N ALA A 14 -15.43 27.92 -8.40
CA ALA A 14 -14.32 27.66 -9.33
C ALA A 14 -12.93 27.63 -8.63
N ALA A 15 -12.81 28.18 -7.41
CA ALA A 15 -11.53 28.29 -6.70
C ALA A 15 -11.22 27.06 -5.84
N THR A 16 -12.22 26.22 -5.53
CA THR A 16 -12.00 24.93 -4.85
C THR A 16 -11.85 23.80 -5.87
N GLY A 17 -11.07 24.04 -6.93
CA GLY A 17 -10.47 22.95 -7.67
C GLY A 17 -9.60 22.18 -6.69
N ILE A 18 -10.16 21.11 -6.14
CA ILE A 18 -9.45 20.13 -5.33
C ILE A 18 -8.36 19.60 -6.24
N TYR A 19 -7.16 20.17 -6.14
CA TYR A 19 -5.94 19.58 -6.66
C TYR A 19 -5.64 18.35 -5.82
N ALA A 20 -6.46 17.31 -5.98
CA ALA A 20 -5.99 15.95 -5.80
C ALA A 20 -5.01 15.73 -6.95
N GLN A 21 -3.79 16.24 -6.82
CA GLN A 21 -2.69 15.72 -7.60
C GLN A 21 -2.52 14.29 -7.08
N ASP A 22 -3.11 13.33 -7.80
CA ASP A 22 -2.72 11.93 -7.70
C ASP A 22 -1.22 11.92 -7.96
N LYS A 23 -0.42 11.98 -6.89
CA LYS A 23 1.02 11.84 -6.96
C LYS A 23 1.26 10.44 -7.47
N LYS A 24 1.39 10.31 -8.79
CA LYS A 24 1.68 9.04 -9.44
C LYS A 24 2.94 8.48 -8.81
N ILE A 25 2.82 7.32 -8.18
CA ILE A 25 3.95 6.64 -7.57
C ILE A 25 4.86 6.17 -8.69
N THR A 26 6.12 6.59 -8.63
CA THR A 26 7.17 6.18 -9.56
C THR A 26 8.38 5.75 -8.74
N SER A 27 9.20 4.84 -9.29
CA SER A 27 10.45 4.40 -8.66
C SER A 27 11.38 5.55 -8.27
N ALA A 28 11.36 6.67 -9.00
CA ALA A 28 12.16 7.84 -8.68
C ALA A 28 11.89 8.40 -7.26
N ASN A 29 10.64 8.27 -6.79
CA ASN A 29 10.19 8.82 -5.52
C ASN A 29 10.13 7.78 -4.37
N LEU A 30 10.63 6.57 -4.62
CA LEU A 30 10.65 5.47 -3.67
C LEU A 30 12.10 5.15 -3.24
N PRO A 31 12.34 4.43 -2.12
CA PRO A 31 13.68 4.05 -1.69
C PRO A 31 14.31 3.01 -2.62
N GLU A 32 15.65 2.88 -2.58
CA GLU A 32 16.38 1.87 -3.34
C GLU A 32 15.90 0.43 -3.04
N TYR A 33 15.57 0.17 -1.78
CA TYR A 33 15.06 -1.11 -1.30
C TYR A 33 13.70 -0.95 -0.64
N ILE A 34 12.80 -1.90 -0.91
CA ILE A 34 11.49 -2.00 -0.27
C ILE A 34 11.32 -3.41 0.28
N ILE A 35 10.88 -3.51 1.54
CA ILE A 35 10.50 -4.78 2.15
C ILE A 35 8.99 -4.82 2.25
N ILE A 36 8.39 -5.85 1.65
CA ILE A 36 6.94 -6.07 1.64
C ILE A 36 6.64 -7.38 2.37
N THR A 37 5.83 -7.29 3.43
CA THR A 37 5.27 -8.45 4.11
C THR A 37 3.96 -8.84 3.40
N ALA A 38 3.91 -10.06 2.87
CA ALA A 38 2.73 -10.66 2.24
C ALA A 38 2.19 -11.83 3.08
N ASN A 39 0.89 -11.81 3.37
CA ASN A 39 0.22 -12.87 4.13
C ASN A 39 -1.01 -13.40 3.37
N ASN A 40 -1.10 -14.73 3.22
CA ASN A 40 -2.17 -15.40 2.46
C ASN A 40 -3.48 -15.54 3.26
N ASN A 41 -3.54 -15.09 4.51
CA ASN A 41 -4.67 -15.33 5.41
C ASN A 41 -5.86 -14.35 5.26
N SER A 42 -6.01 -13.70 4.09
CA SER A 42 -7.10 -12.74 3.90
C SER A 42 -8.43 -13.45 3.65
N LEU A 43 -9.34 -13.39 4.63
CA LEU A 43 -10.70 -13.95 4.65
C LEU A 43 -11.58 -13.61 3.42
N ILE A 44 -11.20 -12.63 2.59
CA ILE A 44 -12.05 -12.02 1.55
C ILE A 44 -11.41 -12.08 0.15
N GLY A 45 -10.51 -13.04 -0.10
CA GLY A 45 -9.85 -13.20 -1.41
C GLY A 45 -8.77 -12.13 -1.65
N GLY A 46 -7.53 -12.55 -1.71
CA GLY A 46 -6.36 -11.68 -1.84
C GLY A 46 -5.27 -12.01 -0.83
N ILE A 47 -4.15 -11.32 -0.92
CA ILE A 47 -3.08 -11.35 0.10
C ILE A 47 -3.13 -10.04 0.89
N ALA A 48 -2.87 -10.09 2.20
CA ALA A 48 -2.63 -8.90 3.00
C ALA A 48 -1.20 -8.42 2.76
N ILE A 49 -1.01 -7.11 2.60
CA ILE A 49 0.26 -6.50 2.24
C ILE A 49 0.60 -5.44 3.28
N THR A 50 1.84 -5.43 3.73
CA THR A 50 2.34 -4.38 4.62
C THR A 50 3.75 -4.01 4.20
N ILE A 51 4.07 -2.72 4.25
CA ILE A 51 5.38 -2.16 3.92
C ILE A 51 5.97 -1.52 5.17
N ASP A 52 7.21 -1.88 5.49
CA ASP A 52 7.90 -1.22 6.60
C ASP A 52 8.29 0.22 6.22
N LYS A 53 7.68 1.19 6.92
CA LYS A 53 7.77 2.62 6.61
C LYS A 53 7.99 3.52 7.82
N LYS A 54 7.91 3.00 9.06
CA LYS A 54 7.80 3.79 10.31
C LYS A 54 8.89 4.86 10.48
N ASN A 55 10.12 4.52 10.13
CA ASN A 55 11.29 5.41 10.27
C ASN A 55 11.88 5.82 8.92
N SER A 56 11.13 5.64 7.82
CA SER A 56 11.61 5.95 6.48
C SER A 56 11.39 7.43 6.14
N VAL A 57 12.38 8.06 5.51
CA VAL A 57 12.19 9.39 4.90
C VAL A 57 11.21 9.38 3.72
N TYR A 58 10.87 8.19 3.21
CA TYR A 58 9.90 7.95 2.15
C TYR A 58 8.52 7.52 2.69
N HIS A 59 8.24 7.79 3.98
CA HIS A 59 7.04 7.31 4.67
C HIS A 59 5.77 7.51 3.84
N ASP A 60 5.51 8.73 3.36
CA ASP A 60 4.28 9.07 2.63
C ASP A 60 4.18 8.35 1.27
N GLN A 61 5.30 8.18 0.58
CA GLN A 61 5.35 7.47 -0.70
C GLN A 61 5.17 5.96 -0.52
N LEU A 62 5.70 5.40 0.57
CA LEU A 62 5.51 4.00 0.93
C LEU A 62 4.08 3.74 1.42
N ASP A 63 3.46 4.69 2.12
CA ASP A 63 2.07 4.62 2.54
C ASP A 63 1.11 4.64 1.34
N ALA A 64 1.37 5.53 0.38
CA ALA A 64 0.63 5.56 -0.87
C ALA A 64 0.83 4.27 -1.68
N LEU A 65 2.04 3.69 -1.68
CA LEU A 65 2.32 2.44 -2.38
C LEU A 65 1.57 1.28 -1.73
N GLU A 66 1.60 1.16 -0.41
CA GLU A 66 0.83 0.15 0.33
C GLU A 66 -0.65 0.26 0.01
N THR A 67 -1.22 1.47 0.08
CA THR A 67 -2.62 1.74 -0.27
C THR A 67 -2.95 1.31 -1.70
N GLN A 68 -2.05 1.58 -2.67
CA GLN A 68 -2.23 1.17 -4.06
C GLN A 68 -2.22 -0.36 -4.22
N LEU A 69 -1.29 -1.04 -3.55
CA LEU A 69 -1.17 -2.50 -3.60
C LEU A 69 -2.35 -3.18 -2.90
N GLU A 70 -2.88 -2.59 -1.83
CA GLU A 70 -4.02 -3.10 -1.08
C GLU A 70 -5.38 -2.74 -1.69
N SER A 71 -5.46 -1.76 -2.59
CA SER A 71 -6.72 -1.24 -3.13
C SER A 71 -7.48 -2.29 -3.98
N LYS A 72 -8.22 -3.16 -3.30
CA LYS A 72 -9.15 -4.12 -3.92
C LYS A 72 -10.37 -3.43 -4.54
N LYS A 73 -10.70 -2.21 -4.07
CA LYS A 73 -11.89 -1.44 -4.47
C LYS A 73 -11.93 -1.09 -5.96
N THR A 74 -10.78 -0.89 -6.59
CA THR A 74 -10.65 -0.57 -8.02
C THR A 74 -10.34 -1.79 -8.88
N GLY A 75 -10.19 -2.98 -8.28
CA GLY A 75 -9.79 -4.20 -8.98
C GLY A 75 -8.30 -4.28 -9.37
N ALA A 76 -7.53 -3.22 -9.13
CA ALA A 76 -6.12 -3.07 -9.45
C ALA A 76 -5.16 -3.49 -8.31
N GLY A 77 -5.70 -3.75 -7.10
CA GLY A 77 -4.92 -4.27 -5.98
C GLY A 77 -4.41 -5.69 -6.24
N VAL A 78 -3.30 -6.02 -5.58
CA VAL A 78 -2.61 -7.29 -5.69
C VAL A 78 -3.45 -8.41 -5.06
N ARG A 79 -3.69 -9.50 -5.81
CA ARG A 79 -4.53 -10.61 -5.34
C ARG A 79 -3.73 -11.82 -4.89
N ASN A 80 -2.51 -11.95 -5.38
CA ASN A 80 -1.63 -13.08 -5.09
C ASN A 80 -0.16 -12.64 -5.19
N LEU A 81 0.75 -13.55 -4.85
CA LEU A 81 2.18 -13.28 -4.87
C LEU A 81 2.71 -12.96 -6.27
N SER A 82 2.22 -13.61 -7.31
CA SER A 82 2.62 -13.35 -8.69
C SER A 82 2.22 -11.94 -9.14
N ASP A 83 1.02 -11.49 -8.78
CA ASP A 83 0.56 -10.12 -9.04
C ASP A 83 1.48 -9.09 -8.35
N LEU A 84 1.95 -9.39 -7.12
CA LEU A 84 2.88 -8.53 -6.40
C LEU A 84 4.20 -8.40 -7.16
N LEU A 85 4.78 -9.54 -7.57
CA LEU A 85 6.04 -9.57 -8.30
C LEU A 85 5.94 -8.81 -9.62
N ASN A 86 4.85 -8.99 -10.36
CA ASN A 86 4.60 -8.27 -11.62
C ASN A 86 4.42 -6.77 -11.39
N THR A 87 3.60 -6.38 -10.41
CA THR A 87 3.34 -4.96 -10.08
C THR A 87 4.63 -4.25 -9.68
N MET A 88 5.45 -4.88 -8.82
CA MET A 88 6.74 -4.32 -8.43
C MET A 88 7.72 -4.25 -9.61
N SER A 89 7.71 -5.27 -10.49
CA SER A 89 8.47 -5.26 -11.74
C SER A 89 8.12 -4.08 -12.65
N ASP A 90 6.82 -3.80 -12.82
CA ASP A 90 6.31 -2.69 -13.63
C ASP A 90 6.63 -1.33 -12.99
N LEU A 91 6.67 -1.27 -11.66
CA LEU A 91 7.14 -0.10 -10.91
C LEU A 91 8.66 0.11 -11.01
N GLY A 92 9.41 -0.80 -11.64
CA GLY A 92 10.85 -0.68 -11.82
C GLY A 92 11.67 -1.31 -10.70
N TYR A 93 11.12 -2.30 -9.98
CA TYR A 93 11.83 -3.08 -8.97
C TYR A 93 12.08 -4.52 -9.44
N GLU A 94 13.16 -5.12 -8.98
CA GLU A 94 13.46 -6.53 -9.12
C GLU A 94 13.37 -7.24 -7.77
N TYR A 95 12.97 -8.51 -7.80
CA TYR A 95 13.01 -9.39 -6.64
C TYR A 95 14.46 -9.69 -6.27
N VAL A 96 14.79 -9.58 -4.98
CA VAL A 96 16.11 -9.91 -4.43
C VAL A 96 16.06 -11.20 -3.62
N ASN A 97 15.18 -11.25 -2.63
CA ASN A 97 15.09 -12.38 -1.70
C ASN A 97 13.72 -12.41 -1.00
N ALA A 98 13.38 -13.56 -0.41
CA ALA A 98 12.25 -13.70 0.50
C ALA A 98 12.69 -14.47 1.74
N PHE A 99 12.20 -14.06 2.90
CA PHE A 99 12.40 -14.76 4.17
C PHE A 99 11.08 -14.87 4.91
N GLN A 100 10.84 -16.06 5.47
CA GLN A 100 9.65 -16.33 6.25
C GLN A 100 9.88 -15.89 7.70
N SER A 101 8.87 -15.26 8.27
CA SER A 101 8.80 -15.05 9.71
C SER A 101 7.54 -15.75 10.22
N SER A 102 7.69 -16.72 11.11
CA SER A 102 6.58 -17.24 11.90
C SER A 102 6.40 -16.33 13.12
N ALA A 103 5.19 -15.82 13.31
CA ALA A 103 4.80 -15.17 14.55
C ALA A 103 3.82 -16.07 15.28
N THR A 104 4.24 -16.63 16.43
CA THR A 104 3.34 -17.34 17.33
C THR A 104 2.63 -16.29 18.19
N GLU A 105 1.39 -15.93 17.85
CA GLU A 105 0.57 -15.09 18.72
C GLU A 105 0.21 -15.89 19.98
N THR A 106 0.94 -15.65 21.06
CA THR A 106 0.61 -16.21 22.38
C THR A 106 -0.32 -15.23 23.09
N SER A 107 -1.63 -15.50 23.05
CA SER A 107 -2.59 -14.77 23.87
C SER A 107 -2.44 -15.19 25.33
N TYR A 108 -2.05 -14.26 26.21
CA TYR A 108 -2.09 -14.46 27.66
C TYR A 108 -3.51 -14.19 28.18
N GLY A 109 -4.35 -15.23 28.14
CA GLY A 109 -5.72 -15.22 28.67
C GLY A 109 -6.23 -16.65 28.78
N LYS A 110 -6.99 -16.95 29.85
CA LYS A 110 -7.53 -18.29 30.13
C LYS A 110 -8.26 -18.82 28.90
N GLU A 111 -7.84 -20.00 28.44
CA GLU A 111 -8.15 -20.65 27.16
C GLU A 111 -7.12 -20.38 26.06
N ALA A 112 -6.12 -21.28 26.02
CA ALA A 112 -5.18 -21.41 24.93
C ALA A 112 -5.94 -21.75 23.64
N THR A 113 -6.25 -20.73 22.85
CA THR A 113 -6.72 -20.91 21.48
C THR A 113 -5.50 -21.29 20.64
N TYR A 114 -5.59 -22.37 19.87
CA TYR A 114 -4.55 -22.77 18.92
C TYR A 114 -4.27 -21.60 17.97
N ALA A 115 -3.11 -20.96 18.11
CA ALA A 115 -2.68 -19.91 17.19
C ALA A 115 -2.48 -20.54 15.81
N ALA A 116 -3.33 -20.16 14.85
CA ALA A 116 -3.10 -20.52 13.46
C ALA A 116 -1.75 -19.93 13.04
N GLU A 117 -0.83 -20.77 12.58
CA GLU A 117 0.48 -20.35 12.12
C GLU A 117 0.32 -19.41 10.92
N GLN A 118 0.48 -18.10 11.15
CA GLN A 118 0.40 -17.12 10.09
C GLN A 118 1.74 -17.09 9.35
N ASN A 119 1.80 -17.78 8.21
CA ASN A 119 2.95 -17.71 7.32
C ASN A 119 3.03 -16.31 6.69
N ARG A 120 3.96 -15.50 7.19
CA ARG A 120 4.28 -14.18 6.64
C ARG A 120 5.53 -14.29 5.78
N ASN A 121 5.40 -13.93 4.51
CA ASN A 121 6.52 -13.87 3.58
C ASN A 121 7.01 -12.42 3.52
N ASN A 122 8.22 -12.15 4.00
CA ASN A 122 8.86 -10.85 3.85
C ASN A 122 9.70 -10.88 2.58
N ILE A 123 9.39 -10.01 1.63
CA ILE A 123 9.96 -10.02 0.29
C ILE A 123 10.73 -8.72 0.09
N VAL A 124 11.99 -8.86 -0.34
CA VAL A 124 12.89 -7.74 -0.59
C VAL A 124 12.91 -7.42 -2.08
N PHE A 125 12.61 -6.18 -2.39
CA PHE A 125 12.69 -5.60 -3.73
C PHE A 125 13.80 -4.56 -3.80
N ARG A 126 14.53 -4.51 -4.92
CA ARG A 126 15.54 -3.48 -5.23
C ARG A 126 15.16 -2.77 -6.52
N LYS A 127 15.46 -1.49 -6.70
CA LYS A 127 15.29 -0.83 -8.01
C LYS A 127 16.10 -1.54 -9.09
N LYS A 128 15.51 -1.65 -10.28
CA LYS A 128 16.23 -2.09 -11.49
C LYS A 128 17.26 -1.01 -11.85
N LYS A 129 18.44 -1.46 -12.25
CA LYS A 129 19.51 -0.60 -12.78
C LYS A 129 19.24 -0.23 -14.24
#